data_AF-A0A3S3RGH5-F1
#
_entry.id   AF-A0A3S3RGH5-F1
#
_cell.length_a   1.000
_cell.length_b   1.000
_cell.length_c   1.000
_cell.angle_alpha   90.00
_cell.angle_beta   90.00
_cell.angle_gamma   90.00
#
_symmetry.space_group_name_H-M   'P 1'
#
loop_
_entity.id
_entity.type
_entity.pdbx_description
1 polymer ?
#
loop_
_entity_poly.entity_id
_entity_poly.type
_entity_poly.pdbx_seq_one_letter_code
_entity_poly.pdbx_strand_id
1 'polypeptide(L)'
;MSYDDIRTATVIRYPYLWAREARAGETEGRKERPVAVGVRVVRADGDLVLFFPITTKEPEKARFAVEIPAIERRRAGLDADRRLWIIPP
;
A
#
# COMPACT_ATOMS: atom_id res chain seq x y z
N MET A 1 14.67 6.43 -1.09
CA MET A 1 13.40 6.89 -1.70
C MET A 1 13.31 8.37 -1.44
N SER A 2 13.23 9.18 -2.50
CA SER A 2 12.98 10.62 -2.38
C SER A 2 11.50 10.85 -2.06
N TYR A 3 11.18 11.99 -1.45
CA TYR A 3 9.79 12.42 -1.25
C TYR A 3 9.04 12.59 -2.59
N ASP A 4 9.78 12.90 -3.66
CA ASP A 4 9.25 13.03 -5.02
C ASP A 4 8.80 11.69 -5.64
N ASP A 5 9.24 10.56 -5.09
CA ASP A 5 8.82 9.23 -5.54
C ASP A 5 7.39 8.89 -5.09
N ILE A 6 6.90 9.58 -4.07
CA ILE A 6 5.55 9.43 -3.54
C ILE A 6 4.60 10.19 -4.48
N ARG A 7 4.10 9.53 -5.52
CA ARG A 7 3.16 10.13 -6.48
C ARG A 7 1.95 9.25 -6.60
N THR A 8 0.79 9.85 -6.84
CA THR A 8 -0.44 9.10 -7.12
C THR A 8 -0.18 8.05 -8.20
N ALA A 9 -0.71 6.83 -7.99
CA ALA A 9 -0.52 5.68 -8.85
C ALA A 9 0.92 5.12 -8.93
N THR A 10 1.81 5.44 -7.98
CA THR A 10 3.07 4.71 -7.81
C THR A 10 2.96 3.63 -6.73
N VAL A 11 3.88 2.66 -6.77
CA VAL A 11 4.08 1.68 -5.70
C VAL A 11 5.40 1.98 -5.02
N ILE A 12 5.37 2.07 -3.70
CA ILE A 12 6.55 2.32 -2.88
C ILE A 12 6.66 1.28 -1.77
N ARG A 13 7.83 1.19 -1.12
CA ARG A 13 7.98 0.45 0.14
C ARG A 13 7.75 1.38 1.31
N TYR A 14 6.88 0.97 2.23
CA TYR A 14 6.53 1.75 3.41
C TYR A 14 6.23 0.81 4.59
N PRO A 15 6.63 1.16 5.83
CA PRO A 15 6.24 0.44 7.04
C PRO A 15 4.77 0.71 7.38
N TYR A 16 3.86 0.16 6.58
CA TYR A 16 2.42 0.39 6.73
C TYR A 16 1.90 -0.16 8.05
N LEU A 17 1.43 0.74 8.91
CA LEU A 17 0.81 0.42 10.19
C LEU A 17 -0.65 0.00 9.98
N TRP A 18 -0.96 -1.27 10.24
CA TRP A 18 -2.34 -1.74 10.14
C TRP A 18 -3.20 -1.17 11.27
N ALA A 19 -4.50 -0.96 11.01
CA ALA A 19 -5.44 -0.48 12.04
C ALA A 19 -5.45 -1.37 13.30
N ARG A 20 -5.22 -2.68 13.18
CA ARG A 20 -5.11 -3.60 14.33
C ARG A 20 -3.82 -3.40 15.14
N GLU A 21 -2.72 -2.98 14.49
CA GLU A 21 -1.42 -2.70 15.11
C GLU A 21 -1.51 -1.37 15.84
N ALA A 22 -2.08 -0.35 15.20
CA ALA A 22 -2.39 0.94 15.85
C ALA A 22 -3.28 0.75 17.09
N ARG A 23 -4.35 -0.06 17.00
CA ARG A 23 -5.20 -0.40 18.15
C ARG A 23 -4.47 -1.15 19.27
N ALA A 24 -3.37 -1.83 18.94
CA ALA A 24 -2.51 -2.49 19.92
C ALA A 24 -1.45 -1.54 20.52
N GLY A 25 -1.47 -0.25 20.17
CA GLY A 25 -0.56 0.77 20.68
C GLY A 25 0.73 0.93 19.87
N GLU A 26 0.85 0.27 18.71
CA GLU A 26 2.01 0.45 17.84
C GLU A 26 1.95 1.78 17.10
N THR A 27 3.11 2.40 16.90
CA THR A 27 3.26 3.69 16.23
C THR A 27 3.80 3.58 14.80
N GLU A 28 4.31 2.41 14.41
CA GLU A 28 4.86 2.15 13.09
C GLU A 28 4.59 0.72 12.62
N GLY A 29 4.54 0.51 11.30
CA GLY A 29 4.34 -0.82 10.74
C GLY A 29 5.57 -1.71 10.93
N ARG A 30 5.36 -2.94 11.41
CA ARG A 30 6.45 -3.88 11.74
C ARG A 30 7.34 -4.32 10.57
N LYS A 31 6.93 -4.05 9.33
CA LYS A 31 7.61 -4.53 8.11
C LYS A 31 7.45 -3.52 6.99
N GLU A 32 8.50 -3.34 6.20
CA GLU A 32 8.37 -2.69 4.90
C GLU A 32 7.55 -3.55 3.95
N ARG A 33 6.49 -2.96 3.41
CA ARG A 33 5.58 -3.60 2.47
C ARG A 33 5.45 -2.75 1.21
N PRO A 34 5.23 -3.36 0.05
CA PRO A 34 4.74 -2.62 -1.09
C PRO A 34 3.38 -1.99 -0.73
N VAL A 35 3.23 -0.70 -0.99
CA VAL A 35 1.98 0.05 -0.85
C VAL A 35 1.74 0.82 -2.14
N ALA A 36 0.50 0.85 -2.61
CA ALA A 36 0.09 1.76 -3.67
C ALA A 36 -0.21 3.13 -3.08
N VAL A 37 0.27 4.19 -3.73
CA VAL A 37 -0.09 5.57 -3.40
C VAL A 37 -1.44 5.86 -4.08
N GLY A 38 -2.51 5.79 -3.28
CA GLY A 38 -3.87 6.02 -3.76
C GLY A 38 -4.10 7.46 -4.16
N VAL A 39 -3.73 8.40 -3.28
CA VAL A 39 -3.72 9.83 -3.58
C VAL A 39 -2.65 10.52 -2.75
N ARG A 40 -1.97 11.49 -3.35
CA ARG A 40 -1.16 12.50 -2.65
C ARG A 40 -1.77 13.86 -2.86
N VAL A 41 -2.12 14.54 -1.78
CA VAL A 41 -2.65 15.91 -1.77
C VAL A 41 -1.60 16.80 -1.13
N VAL A 42 -1.03 17.69 -1.93
CA VAL A 42 -0.03 18.66 -1.46
C VAL A 42 -0.71 19.71 -0.58
N ARG A 43 -0.14 19.99 0.59
CA ARG A 43 -0.67 21.00 1.53
C ARG A 43 0.46 21.81 2.15
N ALA A 44 0.14 23.00 2.63
CA ALA A 44 1.12 23.91 3.24
C ALA A 44 1.73 23.37 4.55
N ASP A 45 0.98 22.54 5.28
CA ASP A 45 1.36 21.92 6.55
C ASP A 45 1.92 20.49 6.38
N GLY A 46 2.12 20.06 5.14
CA GLY A 46 2.63 18.73 4.79
C GLY A 46 1.60 17.89 4.03
N ASP A 47 2.08 17.04 3.12
CA ASP A 47 1.18 16.35 2.22
C ASP A 47 0.33 15.31 2.93
N LEU A 48 -0.95 15.28 2.58
CA LEU A 48 -1.82 14.16 2.94
C LEU A 48 -1.65 13.06 1.90
N VAL A 49 -1.18 11.90 2.33
CA VAL A 49 -0.98 10.73 1.46
C VAL A 49 -1.83 9.57 1.95
N LEU A 50 -2.60 8.98 1.03
CA LEU A 50 -3.36 7.77 1.29
C LEU A 50 -2.64 6.57 0.68
N PHE A 51 -2.27 5.61 1.53
CA PHE A 51 -1.61 4.37 1.11
C PHE A 51 -2.59 3.20 1.13
N PHE A 52 -2.53 2.37 0.09
CA PHE A 52 -3.22 1.09 0.04
C PHE A 52 -2.20 -0.05 0.13
N PRO A 53 -2.15 -0.80 1.23
CA PRO A 53 -1.17 -1.87 1.39
C PRO A 53 -1.44 -3.02 0.42
N ILE A 54 -0.35 -3.57 -0.10
CA ILE A 54 -0.38 -4.73 -0.98
C ILE A 54 0.01 -5.98 -0.18
N THR A 55 -0.76 -7.06 -0.35
CA THR A 55 -0.55 -8.33 0.35
C THR A 55 -0.54 -9.51 -0.61
N THR A 56 0.28 -10.52 -0.31
CA THR A 56 0.25 -11.83 -0.97
C THR A 56 -0.79 -12.77 -0.35
N LYS A 57 -1.29 -12.45 0.85
CA LYS A 57 -2.31 -13.25 1.53
C LYS A 57 -3.66 -12.98 0.88
N GLU A 58 -4.31 -14.05 0.42
CA GLU A 58 -5.68 -13.97 -0.08
C GLU A 58 -6.61 -13.39 1.01
N PRO A 59 -7.34 -12.32 0.69
CA PRO A 59 -8.31 -11.71 1.60
C PRO A 59 -9.45 -12.67 1.91
N GLU A 60 -9.99 -12.57 3.12
CA GLU A 60 -11.23 -13.25 3.48
C GLU A 60 -12.38 -12.72 2.62
N LYS A 61 -13.38 -13.56 2.30
CA LYS A 61 -14.50 -13.19 1.41
C LYS A 61 -15.25 -11.92 1.84
N ALA A 62 -15.32 -11.64 3.14
CA ALA A 62 -15.99 -10.46 3.68
C ALA A 62 -15.14 -9.18 3.61
N ARG A 63 -13.84 -9.29 3.30
CA ARG A 63 -12.93 -8.16 3.22
C ARG A 63 -12.89 -7.61 1.81
N PHE A 64 -13.20 -6.33 1.66
CA PHE A 64 -13.02 -5.64 0.40
C PHE A 64 -11.55 -5.64 -0.01
N ALA A 65 -11.27 -6.11 -1.22
CA ALA A 65 -9.94 -6.18 -1.78
C ALA A 65 -10.01 -6.26 -3.30
N VAL A 66 -8.95 -5.81 -3.95
CA VAL A 66 -8.82 -5.84 -5.41
C VAL A 66 -7.60 -6.67 -5.77
N GLU A 67 -7.79 -7.73 -6.57
CA GLU A 67 -6.66 -8.47 -7.12
C GLU A 67 -5.93 -7.59 -8.14
N ILE A 68 -4.60 -7.51 -8.03
CA ILE A 68 -3.78 -6.74 -8.97
C ILE A 68 -3.57 -7.59 -10.23
N PRO A 69 -4.00 -7.14 -11.42
CA PRO A 69 -3.79 -7.88 -12.66
C PRO A 69 -2.30 -8.16 -12.92
N ALA A 70 -1.99 -9.28 -13.58
CA ALA A 70 -0.59 -9.69 -13.83
C ALA A 70 0.24 -8.65 -14.58
N ILE A 71 -0.37 -7.94 -15.54
CA ILE A 71 0.29 -6.87 -16.29
C ILE A 71 0.66 -5.71 -15.36
N GLU A 72 -0.23 -5.32 -14.45
CA GLU A 72 0.01 -4.22 -13.51
C GLU A 72 1.03 -4.59 -12.44
N ARG A 73 1.09 -5.87 -12.01
CA ARG A 73 2.19 -6.35 -11.15
C ARG A 73 3.55 -6.15 -11.81
N ARG A 74 3.69 -6.52 -13.09
CA ARG A 74 4.93 -6.32 -13.86
C ARG A 74 5.29 -4.84 -13.98
N ARG A 75 4.33 -4.00 -14.36
CA ARG A 75 4.53 -2.55 -14.52
C ARG A 75 4.95 -1.87 -13.21
N ALA A 76 4.40 -2.32 -12.10
CA ALA A 76 4.71 -1.81 -10.77
C ALA A 76 5.99 -2.39 -10.15
N GLY A 77 6.73 -3.27 -10.84
CA GLY A 77 7.93 -3.93 -10.30
C GLY A 77 7.63 -4.89 -9.15
N LEU A 78 6.39 -5.39 -9.08
CA LEU A 78 5.96 -6.40 -8.11
C LEU A 78 6.22 -7.81 -8.65
N ASP A 79 6.17 -8.79 -7.74
CA ASP A 79 6.26 -10.21 -8.11
C ASP A 79 5.09 -10.58 -9.03
N ALA A 80 5.41 -10.85 -10.30
CA ALA A 80 4.44 -11.11 -11.34
C ALA A 80 3.82 -12.51 -11.24
N ASP A 81 4.51 -13.45 -10.62
CA ASP A 81 4.12 -14.86 -10.54
C ASP A 81 3.24 -15.16 -9.33
N ARG A 82 3.15 -14.19 -8.40
CA ARG A 82 2.27 -14.28 -7.22
C ARG A 82 1.00 -13.47 -7.40
N ARG A 83 -0.12 -14.01 -6.88
CA ARG A 83 -1.35 -13.23 -6.70
C ARG A 83 -1.09 -12.18 -5.61
N LEU A 84 -1.43 -10.93 -5.92
CA LEU A 84 -1.28 -9.79 -5.02
C LEU A 84 -2.60 -9.05 -4.94
N TRP A 85 -2.87 -8.50 -3.77
CA TRP A 85 -4.13 -7.84 -3.46
C TRP A 85 -3.86 -6.46 -2.88
N ILE A 86 -4.57 -5.47 -3.40
CA ILE A 86 -4.70 -4.16 -2.75
C ILE A 86 -5.80 -4.27 -1.70
N ILE A 87 -5.52 -3.77 -0.50
CA ILE A 87 -6.51 -3.63 0.57
C ILE A 87 -6.79 -2.14 0.77
N PRO A 88 -7.89 -1.61 0.21
CA PRO A 88 -8.31 -0.24 0.48
C PRO A 88 -8.70 -0.05 1.97
N PRO A 89 -8.64 1.19 2.49
CA PRO A 89 -9.06 1.54 3.84
C PRO A 89 -10.53 1.25 4.10
#